data_AF-A0AAE4D903-F1
#
_entry.id   AF-A0AAE4D903-F1
#
_cell.length_a   1.000
_cell.length_b   1.000
_cell.length_c   1.000
_cell.angle_alpha   90.00
_cell.angle_beta   90.00
_cell.angle_gamma   90.00
#
_symmetry.space_group_name_H-M   'P 1'
#
loop_
_entity.id
_entity.type
_entity.pdbx_description
1 polymer ?
#
loop_
_entity_poly.entity_id
_entity_poly.type
_entity_poly.pdbx_seq_one_letter_code
_entity_poly.pdbx_strand_id
1 'polypeptide(L)'
;MNRILRFYKHLPSFGWNPIILTVGNGLFPSIDHELSKTVRKQTIVYKTNGEYSSAGKPTMAPYGFTDKKNKSLYKKIIQILKVNIIPDNRIYWLPFAMRKSKEMFH
;
A
#
# COMPACT_ATOMS: atom_id res chain seq x y z
N MET A 1 -12.24 1.87 -6.93
CA MET A 1 -12.66 0.45 -6.99
C MET A 1 -11.49 -0.45 -6.62
N ASN A 2 -11.65 -1.39 -5.68
CA ASN A 2 -10.56 -2.25 -5.18
C ASN A 2 -10.75 -3.71 -5.64
N ARG A 3 -9.88 -4.20 -6.55
CA ARG A 3 -9.99 -5.54 -7.17
C ARG A 3 -9.83 -6.68 -6.15
N ILE A 4 -8.97 -6.51 -5.16
CA ILE A 4 -8.69 -7.54 -4.14
C ILE A 4 -9.94 -7.82 -3.30
N LEU A 5 -10.70 -6.77 -2.96
CA LEU A 5 -11.89 -6.93 -2.14
C LEU A 5 -13.02 -7.66 -2.85
N ARG A 6 -13.09 -7.55 -4.18
CA ARG A 6 -14.03 -8.34 -4.99
C ARG A 6 -13.73 -9.83 -4.87
N PHE A 7 -12.47 -10.25 -4.94
CA PHE A 7 -12.09 -11.65 -4.71
C PHE A 7 -12.44 -12.09 -3.30
N TYR A 8 -12.08 -11.29 -2.29
CA TYR A 8 -12.41 -11.56 -0.89
C TYR A 8 -13.90 -11.83 -0.65
N LYS A 9 -14.80 -11.11 -1.36
CA LYS A 9 -16.25 -11.31 -1.27
C LYS A 9 -16.68 -12.71 -1.71
N HIS A 10 -16.00 -13.30 -2.68
CA HIS A 10 -16.36 -14.60 -3.27
C HIS A 10 -15.62 -15.79 -2.65
N LEU A 11 -14.47 -15.61 -2.00
CA LEU A 11 -13.75 -16.72 -1.36
C LEU A 11 -14.60 -17.62 -0.43
N PRO A 12 -15.54 -17.08 0.37
CA PRO A 12 -16.38 -17.90 1.25
C PRO A 12 -17.29 -18.88 0.52
N SER A 13 -17.74 -18.57 -0.69
CA SER A 13 -18.57 -19.50 -1.46
C SER A 13 -17.80 -20.74 -1.93
N PHE A 14 -16.47 -20.69 -1.89
CA PHE A 14 -15.59 -21.83 -2.15
C PHE A 14 -15.12 -22.53 -0.85
N GLY A 15 -15.69 -22.16 0.30
CA GLY A 15 -15.31 -22.72 1.61
C GLY A 15 -14.05 -22.11 2.23
N TRP A 16 -13.52 -21.02 1.66
CA TRP A 16 -12.28 -20.40 2.15
C TRP A 16 -12.60 -19.28 3.13
N ASN A 17 -11.91 -19.27 4.28
CA ASN A 17 -11.98 -18.19 5.26
C ASN A 17 -10.69 -17.34 5.24
N PRO A 18 -10.62 -16.28 4.41
CA PRO A 18 -9.41 -15.50 4.25
C PRO A 18 -9.08 -14.66 5.49
N ILE A 19 -7.79 -14.64 5.84
CA ILE A 19 -7.19 -13.70 6.79
C ILE A 19 -6.56 -12.56 5.98
N ILE A 20 -6.80 -11.32 6.38
CA ILE A 20 -6.28 -10.14 5.66
C ILE A 20 -5.06 -9.59 6.41
N LEU A 21 -3.95 -9.46 5.70
CA LEU A 21 -2.75 -8.77 6.17
C LEU A 21 -2.56 -7.50 5.34
N THR A 22 -2.49 -6.33 5.99
CA THR A 22 -2.37 -5.04 5.29
C THR A 22 -1.45 -4.06 6.04
N VAL A 23 -1.11 -2.97 5.38
CA VAL A 23 -0.34 -1.85 5.97
C VAL A 23 -1.27 -1.04 6.88
N GLY A 24 -0.83 -0.72 8.10
CA GLY A 24 -1.57 0.13 9.02
C GLY A 24 -1.57 1.60 8.60
N ASN A 25 -0.39 2.13 8.28
CA ASN A 25 -0.16 3.54 7.92
C ASN A 25 0.16 3.70 6.42
N GLY A 26 -0.71 3.14 5.56
CA GLY A 26 -0.57 3.33 4.11
C GLY A 26 -0.91 4.76 3.70
N LEU A 27 -0.17 5.31 2.73
CA LEU A 27 -0.47 6.61 2.13
C LEU A 27 -1.54 6.42 1.06
N PHE A 28 -2.81 6.56 1.47
CA PHE A 28 -3.96 6.49 0.57
C PHE A 28 -4.48 7.90 0.28
N PRO A 29 -4.53 8.34 -1.00
CA PRO A 29 -4.97 9.70 -1.35
C PRO A 29 -6.45 9.95 -1.06
N SER A 30 -7.25 8.89 -0.98
CA SER A 30 -8.67 8.94 -0.68
C SER A 30 -9.09 7.63 0.00
N ILE A 31 -9.83 7.72 1.10
CA ILE A 31 -10.41 6.57 1.80
C ILE A 31 -11.87 6.43 1.36
N ASP A 32 -12.22 5.26 0.83
CA ASP A 32 -13.59 4.90 0.52
C ASP A 32 -14.22 4.20 1.73
N HIS A 33 -15.12 4.90 2.42
CA HIS A 33 -15.80 4.38 3.60
C HIS A 33 -16.86 3.31 3.28
N GLU A 34 -17.42 3.28 2.07
CA GLU A 34 -18.38 2.24 1.68
C GLU A 34 -17.68 0.89 1.54
N LEU A 35 -16.43 0.91 1.10
CA LEU A 35 -15.60 -0.27 0.96
C LEU A 35 -15.42 -1.03 2.30
N SER A 36 -15.37 -0.29 3.41
CA SER A 36 -15.30 -0.86 4.77
C SER A 36 -16.50 -1.77 5.07
N LYS A 37 -17.69 -1.42 4.57
CA LYS A 37 -18.93 -2.21 4.78
C LYS A 37 -18.90 -3.57 4.06
N THR A 38 -18.01 -3.75 3.08
CA THR A 38 -17.88 -5.02 2.36
C THR A 38 -17.07 -6.06 3.16
N VAL A 39 -16.29 -5.62 4.15
CA VAL A 39 -15.53 -6.53 5.02
C VAL A 39 -16.47 -7.11 6.08
N ARG A 40 -16.50 -8.43 6.18
CA ARG A 40 -17.31 -9.15 7.17
C ARG A 40 -16.73 -8.95 8.57
N LYS A 41 -17.60 -8.81 9.58
CA LYS A 41 -17.18 -8.60 10.98
C LYS A 41 -16.29 -9.73 11.53
N GLN A 42 -16.49 -10.96 11.07
CA GLN A 42 -15.70 -12.13 11.48
C GLN A 42 -14.34 -12.24 10.77
N THR A 43 -14.03 -11.36 9.82
CA THR A 43 -12.75 -11.42 9.12
C THR A 43 -11.64 -10.86 9.99
N ILE A 44 -10.61 -11.68 10.18
CA ILE A 44 -9.42 -11.30 10.92
C ILE A 44 -8.57 -10.41 10.02
N VAL A 45 -8.29 -9.18 10.49
CA VAL A 45 -7.49 -8.20 9.77
C VAL A 45 -6.29 -7.80 10.63
N TYR A 46 -5.10 -8.13 10.15
CA TYR A 46 -3.84 -7.72 10.74
C TYR A 46 -3.27 -6.51 10.01
N LYS A 47 -2.93 -5.49 10.79
CA LYS A 47 -2.26 -4.29 10.31
C LYS A 47 -0.81 -4.31 10.77
N THR A 48 0.10 -4.00 9.86
CA THR A 48 1.53 -3.94 10.15
C THR A 48 2.01 -2.49 10.11
N ASN A 49 2.95 -2.13 10.98
CA ASN A 49 3.55 -0.79 11.05
C ASN A 49 4.61 -0.56 9.96
N GLY A 50 4.50 -1.21 8.80
CA GLY A 50 5.41 -0.96 7.69
C GLY A 50 5.21 0.46 7.19
N GLU A 51 6.10 1.37 7.57
CA GLU A 51 6.12 2.70 7.00
C GLU A 51 6.43 2.59 5.50
N TYR A 52 5.50 3.06 4.67
CA TYR A 52 5.75 3.30 3.24
C TYR A 52 6.64 4.56 3.03
N SER A 53 7.37 5.02 4.05
CA SER A 53 7.95 6.37 4.10
C SER A 53 9.42 6.48 3.68
N SER A 54 10.13 5.37 3.44
CA SER A 54 11.58 5.40 3.16
C SER A 54 11.97 5.95 1.78
N ALA A 55 11.03 6.54 1.03
CA ALA A 55 11.28 7.33 -0.16
C ALA A 55 10.75 8.78 -0.03
N GLY A 56 10.83 9.34 1.18
CA GLY A 56 10.31 10.67 1.50
C GLY A 56 8.81 10.62 1.72
N LYS A 57 8.32 11.50 2.61
CA LYS A 57 6.89 11.80 2.68
C LYS A 57 6.41 11.97 1.24
N PRO A 58 5.44 11.20 0.72
CA PRO A 58 4.69 11.71 -0.40
C PRO A 58 3.91 12.85 0.21
N THR A 59 4.52 14.05 0.20
CA THR A 59 3.73 15.22 -0.12
C THR A 59 2.87 14.78 -1.28
N MET A 60 1.57 14.90 -1.07
CA MET A 60 0.52 14.67 -2.04
C MET A 60 0.78 15.60 -3.22
N ALA A 61 1.81 15.29 -4.02
CA ALA A 61 2.10 15.98 -5.24
C ALA A 61 0.95 15.54 -6.14
N PRO A 62 0.05 16.47 -6.50
CA PRO A 62 -1.00 16.14 -7.43
C PRO A 62 -0.31 15.53 -8.66
N TYR A 63 -0.90 14.50 -9.24
CA TYR A 63 -0.56 14.10 -10.59
C TYR A 63 -0.89 15.29 -11.50
N GLY A 64 0.06 16.22 -11.64
CA GLY A 64 -0.16 17.53 -12.25
C GLY A 64 0.55 18.63 -11.47
N PHE A 65 1.25 19.48 -12.20
CA PHE A 65 2.00 20.66 -11.74
C PHE A 65 3.45 20.40 -11.29
N THR A 66 4.28 20.42 -12.33
CA THR A 66 5.63 20.95 -12.27
C THR A 66 5.65 22.32 -11.58
N ASP A 67 6.01 22.38 -10.30
CA ASP A 67 6.47 23.63 -9.72
C ASP A 67 7.80 24.00 -10.40
N LYS A 68 7.69 24.96 -11.33
CA LYS A 68 8.81 25.61 -12.02
C LYS A 68 9.50 26.58 -11.07
N LYS A 69 10.14 26.09 -9.99
CA LYS A 69 11.10 26.92 -9.23
C LYS A 69 12.35 26.09 -8.88
N ASN A 70 13.43 26.41 -9.61
CA ASN A 70 14.81 25.91 -9.49
C ASN A 70 15.03 24.39 -9.58
N LYS A 71 15.06 23.88 -10.82
CA LYS A 71 15.52 22.52 -11.14
C LYS A 71 17.05 22.45 -11.13
N SER A 72 17.64 22.17 -9.98
CA SER A 72 19.03 21.68 -9.89
C SER A 72 19.15 20.38 -10.70
N LEU A 73 20.17 20.27 -11.55
CA LEU A 73 20.44 19.10 -12.42
C LEU A 73 20.41 17.78 -11.63
N TYR A 74 20.82 17.83 -10.36
CA TYR A 74 20.75 16.71 -9.42
C TYR A 74 19.33 16.15 -9.22
N LYS A 75 18.31 17.01 -9.11
CA LYS A 75 16.91 16.56 -8.99
C LYS A 75 16.43 15.86 -10.25
N LYS A 76 16.90 16.27 -11.44
CA LYS A 76 16.54 15.62 -12.71
C LYS A 76 17.15 14.21 -12.81
N ILE A 77 18.40 14.05 -12.37
CA ILE A 77 19.08 12.74 -12.31
C ILE A 77 18.35 11.82 -11.32
N ILE A 78 18.06 12.30 -10.11
CA ILE A 78 17.29 11.53 -9.11
C ILE A 78 15.92 11.12 -9.66
N GLN A 79 15.24 12.01 -10.38
CA GLN A 79 13.93 11.72 -10.95
C GLN A 79 14.01 10.62 -12.02
N ILE A 80 15.00 10.66 -12.90
CA ILE A 80 15.22 9.62 -13.92
C ILE A 80 15.55 8.27 -13.27
N LEU A 81 16.43 8.28 -12.25
CA LEU A 81 16.78 7.06 -11.51
C LEU A 81 15.57 6.48 -10.78
N LYS A 82 14.74 7.31 -10.11
CA LYS A 82 13.53 6.85 -9.44
C LYS A 82 12.52 6.21 -10.39
N VAL A 83 12.32 6.82 -11.57
CA VAL A 83 11.34 6.33 -12.57
C VAL A 83 11.81 5.02 -13.22
N ASN A 84 13.12 4.86 -13.45
CA ASN A 84 13.64 3.68 -14.15
C ASN A 84 14.04 2.52 -13.22
N ILE A 85 14.47 2.78 -11.99
CA ILE A 85 15.09 1.77 -11.12
C ILE A 85 14.12 1.25 -10.06
N ILE A 86 13.10 2.01 -9.67
CA ILE A 86 12.19 1.59 -8.59
C ILE A 86 10.83 1.20 -9.21
N PRO A 87 10.62 -0.09 -9.57
CA PRO A 87 9.40 -0.53 -10.24
C PRO A 87 8.17 -0.46 -9.33
N ASP A 88 8.34 -0.67 -8.02
CA ASP A 88 7.29 -0.46 -7.02
C ASP A 88 7.91 -0.26 -5.62
N ASN A 89 7.76 0.93 -5.03
CA ASN A 89 8.24 1.23 -3.68
C ASN A 89 7.49 0.45 -2.59
N ARG A 90 6.40 -0.23 -2.91
CA ARG A 90 5.62 -1.04 -1.97
C ARG A 90 6.31 -2.35 -1.62
N ILE A 91 7.34 -2.77 -2.38
CA ILE A 91 8.11 -3.99 -2.07
C ILE A 91 8.77 -3.94 -0.68
N TYR A 92 9.09 -2.74 -0.18
CA TYR A 92 9.69 -2.56 1.15
C TYR A 92 8.77 -2.95 2.31
N TRP A 93 7.47 -3.14 2.05
CA TRP A 93 6.53 -3.64 3.04
C TRP A 93 6.66 -5.16 3.28
N LEU A 94 7.15 -5.91 2.29
CA LEU A 94 7.23 -7.38 2.32
C LEU A 94 7.91 -7.95 3.59
N PRO A 95 9.08 -7.48 4.05
CA PRO A 95 9.70 -8.02 5.27
C PRO A 95 8.84 -7.82 6.53
N PHE A 96 8.12 -6.69 6.64
CA PHE A 96 7.22 -6.43 7.75
C PHE A 96 6.01 -7.36 7.72
N ALA A 97 5.47 -7.61 6.53
CA ALA A 97 4.38 -8.56 6.31
C ALA A 97 4.83 -9.98 6.68
N MET A 98 6.02 -10.40 6.23
CA MET A 98 6.58 -11.73 6.53
C MET A 98 6.79 -11.96 8.03
N ARG A 99 7.34 -10.98 8.74
CA ARG A 99 7.51 -11.06 10.20
C ARG A 99 6.17 -11.27 10.90
N LYS A 100 5.16 -10.47 10.55
CA LYS A 100 3.82 -10.59 11.12
C LYS A 100 3.13 -11.91 10.77
N SER A 101 3.32 -12.39 9.54
CA SER A 101 2.83 -13.71 9.14
C SER A 101 3.47 -14.82 9.99
N LYS A 102 4.77 -14.74 10.29
CA LYS A 102 5.43 -15.73 11.14
C LYS A 102 4.85 -15.74 12.56
N GLU A 103 4.58 -14.56 13.13
CA GLU A 103 3.93 -14.42 14.45
C GLU A 103 2.49 -14.98 14.49
N MET A 104 1.82 -15.12 13.34
CA MET A 104 0.44 -15.60 13.27
C MET A 104 0.30 -17.13 13.16
N PHE A 105 1.31 -17.80 12.59
CA PHE A 105 1.27 -19.23 12.26
C PHE A 105 2.31 -20.08 13.04
N HIS A 106 3.09 -19.46 13.93
CA HIS A 106 3.83 -20.15 15.00
C HIS A 106 3.04 -20.03 16.29
#